data_AF-A0A5V3UMG9-F1
#
_entry.id   AF-A0A5V3UMG9-F1
#
_cell.length_a   1.000
_cell.length_b   1.000
_cell.length_c   1.000
_cell.angle_alpha   90.00
_cell.angle_beta   90.00
_cell.angle_gamma   90.00
#
_symmetry.space_group_name_H-M   'P 1'
#
loop_
_entity.id
_entity.type
_entity.pdbx_description
1 polymer ?
#
loop_
_entity_poly.entity_id
_entity_poly.type
_entity_poly.pdbx_seq_one_letter_code
_entity_poly.pdbx_strand_id
1 'polypeptide(L)'
;MTNLSGKDVPALIQYLGLGETINLAKNAVPVTRRINSKPLSGDIALWASDVKAISADAVGEITNNSTMASANTPGWWRVAVSNSDTVADFPTYPDGSKLYSYGYLFVEKIGEVWFQHYYAHMGANAKRQDWGTVPNTSRPWVIDYNTANKPSAGDVGALPITGGRLNGPLGISTDNALGGNSIVLGDNDTGIKQNGDGVLDIYANSAHVLRFISSLVESMVSLKVNGNAVATGEVQAGNGSSRMTNNGDIFGSVWNGWLSTHLNNNLVADIQLGAGTSVSTWDKAGSWPNTPGYVVTSVWKDANGINIDGIDYAPLQKRFGNQWYTVQGGTA
;
A
#
# COMPACT_ATOMS: atom_id res chain seq x y z
N MET A 1 -28.51 -84.10 53.57
CA MET A 1 -29.22 -82.84 53.93
C MET A 1 -30.52 -83.15 54.69
N THR A 2 -30.46 -83.86 55.83
CA THR A 2 -31.65 -84.34 56.56
C THR A 2 -32.13 -83.39 57.66
N ASN A 3 -31.28 -82.52 58.19
CA ASN A 3 -31.65 -81.64 59.33
C ASN A 3 -32.41 -80.35 58.96
N LEU A 4 -32.71 -80.14 57.67
CA LEU A 4 -33.36 -78.90 57.18
C LEU A 4 -34.77 -79.12 56.61
N SER A 5 -35.18 -80.37 56.37
CA SER A 5 -36.50 -80.69 55.80
C SER A 5 -37.60 -80.56 56.86
N GLY A 6 -38.65 -79.80 56.55
CA GLY A 6 -39.86 -79.67 57.40
C GLY A 6 -39.80 -78.64 58.53
N LYS A 7 -38.70 -77.86 58.65
CA LYS A 7 -38.61 -76.76 59.62
C LYS A 7 -39.31 -75.50 59.07
N ASP A 8 -40.01 -74.79 59.95
CA ASP A 8 -40.53 -73.46 59.65
C ASP A 8 -39.40 -72.40 59.66
N VAL A 9 -39.71 -71.20 59.15
CA VAL A 9 -38.73 -70.10 59.04
C VAL A 9 -38.06 -69.77 60.39
N PRO A 10 -38.77 -69.67 61.53
CA PRO A 10 -38.15 -69.49 62.85
C PRO A 10 -37.16 -70.60 63.25
N ALA A 11 -37.50 -71.88 63.04
CA ALA A 11 -36.63 -72.99 63.42
C ALA A 11 -35.36 -73.07 62.57
N LEU A 12 -35.40 -72.62 61.31
CA LEU A 12 -34.24 -72.49 60.43
C LEU A 12 -33.29 -71.36 60.87
N ILE A 13 -33.84 -70.21 61.25
CA ILE A 13 -33.07 -69.06 61.77
C ILE A 13 -32.30 -69.45 63.04
N GLN A 14 -32.95 -70.21 63.93
CA GLN A 14 -32.32 -70.69 65.17
C GLN A 14 -31.24 -71.75 64.89
N TYR A 15 -31.50 -72.71 64.00
CA TYR A 15 -30.55 -73.79 63.66
C TYR A 15 -29.25 -73.26 63.04
N LEU A 16 -29.34 -72.21 62.22
CA LEU A 16 -28.18 -71.60 61.55
C LEU A 16 -27.49 -70.51 62.40
N GLY A 17 -27.96 -70.24 63.62
CA GLY A 17 -27.41 -69.20 64.48
C GLY A 17 -27.62 -67.76 63.97
N LEU A 18 -28.55 -67.55 63.03
CA LEU A 18 -28.72 -66.27 62.33
C LEU A 18 -29.49 -65.22 63.14
N GLY A 19 -29.98 -65.56 64.33
CA GLY A 19 -30.76 -64.65 65.16
C GLY A 19 -29.99 -63.37 65.55
N GLU A 20 -28.71 -63.51 65.90
CA GLU A 20 -27.86 -62.36 66.23
C GLU A 20 -27.53 -61.53 64.97
N THR A 21 -27.22 -62.19 63.86
CA THR A 21 -26.96 -61.54 62.57
C THR A 21 -28.16 -60.74 62.08
N ILE A 22 -29.38 -61.29 62.18
CA ILE A 22 -30.62 -60.59 61.80
C ILE A 22 -30.83 -59.37 62.69
N ASN A 23 -30.58 -59.49 64.00
CA ASN A 23 -30.72 -58.38 64.93
C ASN A 23 -29.69 -57.27 64.68
N LEU A 24 -28.43 -57.62 64.40
CA LEU A 24 -27.39 -56.67 64.02
C LEU A 24 -27.68 -56.01 62.66
N ALA A 25 -28.27 -56.76 61.71
CA ALA A 25 -28.62 -56.27 60.38
C ALA A 25 -29.88 -55.40 60.34
N LYS A 26 -30.75 -55.47 61.36
CA LYS A 26 -32.06 -54.79 61.41
C LYS A 26 -31.99 -53.26 61.33
N ASN A 27 -30.79 -52.66 61.42
CA ASN A 27 -30.50 -51.24 61.18
C ASN A 27 -29.09 -51.05 60.56
N ALA A 28 -28.62 -51.99 59.72
CA ALA A 28 -27.27 -51.95 59.16
C ALA A 28 -26.98 -50.65 58.37
N VAL A 29 -28.01 -50.02 57.82
CA VAL A 29 -27.98 -48.60 57.44
C VAL A 29 -28.52 -47.80 58.62
N PRO A 30 -27.68 -47.03 59.32
CA PRO A 30 -28.15 -46.27 60.48
C PRO A 30 -29.18 -45.22 60.04
N VAL A 31 -30.46 -45.47 60.31
CA VAL A 31 -31.58 -44.57 59.94
C VAL A 31 -31.52 -43.20 60.63
N THR A 32 -30.68 -43.07 61.66
CA THR A 32 -30.36 -41.81 62.34
C THR A 32 -29.27 -41.00 61.64
N ARG A 33 -28.48 -41.60 60.74
CA ARG A 33 -27.46 -40.87 59.98
C ARG A 33 -28.10 -40.12 58.82
N ARG A 34 -27.55 -38.94 58.56
CA ARG A 34 -27.96 -38.05 57.48
C ARG A 34 -26.76 -37.71 56.61
N ILE A 35 -27.00 -37.53 55.31
CA ILE A 35 -26.08 -36.83 54.40
C ILE A 35 -26.76 -35.51 54.04
N ASN A 36 -26.12 -34.38 54.36
CA ASN A 36 -26.66 -33.03 54.10
C ASN A 36 -28.13 -32.89 54.54
N SER A 37 -28.41 -33.30 55.77
CA SER A 37 -29.74 -33.29 56.40
C SER A 37 -30.78 -34.29 55.86
N LYS A 38 -30.42 -35.15 54.90
CA LYS A 38 -31.32 -36.18 54.34
C LYS A 38 -31.08 -37.55 54.99
N PRO A 39 -32.11 -38.23 55.53
CA PRO A 39 -31.96 -39.52 56.20
C PRO A 39 -31.62 -40.64 55.22
N LEU A 40 -30.83 -41.62 55.66
CA LEU A 40 -30.42 -42.79 54.86
C LEU A 40 -31.49 -43.91 54.83
N SER A 41 -32.77 -43.57 54.95
CA SER A 41 -33.88 -44.55 55.03
C SER A 41 -34.48 -44.95 53.68
N GLY A 42 -33.96 -44.41 52.56
CA GLY A 42 -34.43 -44.67 51.20
C GLY A 42 -33.65 -43.87 50.15
N ASP A 43 -34.18 -43.79 48.93
CA ASP A 43 -33.58 -43.04 47.82
C ASP A 43 -33.52 -41.53 48.11
N ILE A 44 -32.41 -40.90 47.72
CA ILE A 44 -32.13 -39.49 47.97
C ILE A 44 -31.99 -38.76 46.64
N ALA A 45 -32.95 -37.89 46.32
CA ALA A 45 -32.77 -36.89 45.28
C ALA A 45 -31.82 -35.80 45.81
N LEU A 46 -30.73 -35.53 45.11
CA LEU A 46 -29.78 -34.45 45.42
C LEU A 46 -29.98 -33.26 44.49
N TRP A 47 -29.95 -32.07 45.06
CA TRP A 47 -29.92 -30.78 44.38
C TRP A 47 -28.52 -30.19 44.50
N ALA A 48 -28.18 -29.24 43.63
CA ALA A 48 -26.88 -28.58 43.67
C ALA A 48 -26.59 -27.93 45.04
N SER A 49 -27.61 -27.36 45.68
CA SER A 49 -27.53 -26.78 47.03
C SER A 49 -27.15 -27.79 48.11
N ASP A 50 -27.52 -29.07 47.96
CA ASP A 50 -27.19 -30.10 48.95
C ASP A 50 -25.68 -30.32 49.04
N VAL A 51 -24.95 -30.16 47.93
CA VAL A 51 -23.50 -30.42 47.85
C VAL A 51 -22.68 -29.16 47.57
N LYS A 52 -23.29 -27.97 47.68
CA LYS A 52 -22.69 -26.67 47.33
C LYS A 52 -22.17 -26.62 45.88
N ALA A 53 -22.79 -27.38 44.98
CA ALA A 53 -22.53 -27.27 43.56
C ALA A 53 -23.24 -26.05 42.98
N ILE A 54 -22.80 -25.62 41.80
CA ILE A 54 -23.51 -24.61 41.02
C ILE A 54 -24.75 -25.26 40.39
N SER A 55 -25.92 -24.63 40.58
CA SER A 55 -27.17 -25.08 39.99
C SER A 55 -27.12 -24.97 38.45
N ALA A 56 -27.72 -25.93 37.75
CA ALA A 56 -27.98 -25.80 36.31
C ALA A 56 -29.13 -24.82 36.04
N ASP A 57 -30.04 -24.66 37.00
CA ASP A 57 -31.12 -23.69 36.94
C ASP A 57 -30.63 -22.30 37.36
N ALA A 58 -31.30 -21.27 36.84
CA ALA A 58 -31.03 -19.90 37.24
C ALA A 58 -31.34 -19.70 38.73
N VAL A 59 -30.39 -19.15 39.49
CA VAL A 59 -30.54 -18.83 40.91
C VAL A 59 -31.19 -17.47 41.16
N GLY A 60 -31.42 -16.71 40.09
CA GLY A 60 -32.10 -15.42 40.11
C GLY A 60 -32.28 -14.83 38.70
N GLU A 61 -32.97 -13.70 38.64
CA GLU A 61 -33.27 -12.98 37.40
C GLU A 61 -32.93 -11.49 37.53
N ILE A 62 -32.30 -10.94 36.49
CA ILE A 62 -32.06 -9.49 36.34
C ILE A 62 -33.08 -8.96 35.33
N THR A 63 -33.89 -8.00 35.77
CA THR A 63 -34.91 -7.30 34.96
C THR A 63 -34.65 -5.79 34.93
N ASN A 64 -35.53 -5.03 34.27
CA ASN A 64 -35.48 -3.57 34.25
C ASN A 64 -35.44 -2.97 35.66
N ASN A 65 -34.77 -1.82 35.79
CA ASN A 65 -34.54 -1.07 37.04
C ASN A 65 -33.72 -1.82 38.11
N SER A 66 -33.14 -2.98 37.78
CA SER A 66 -32.17 -3.67 38.64
C SER A 66 -30.73 -3.21 38.34
N THR A 67 -29.75 -3.89 38.93
CA THR A 67 -28.33 -3.79 38.58
C THR A 67 -27.78 -5.18 38.26
N MET A 68 -26.75 -5.27 37.44
CA MET A 68 -25.99 -6.50 37.26
C MET A 68 -25.31 -6.90 38.58
N ALA A 69 -24.92 -5.93 39.40
CA ALA A 69 -24.36 -6.16 40.74
C ALA A 69 -25.36 -6.77 41.74
N SER A 70 -26.68 -6.66 41.49
CA SER A 70 -27.71 -7.29 42.34
C SER A 70 -27.61 -8.82 42.37
N ALA A 71 -26.96 -9.41 41.36
CA ALA A 71 -26.67 -10.84 41.29
C ALA A 71 -25.60 -11.25 42.33
N ASN A 72 -26.03 -11.34 43.59
CA ASN A 72 -25.18 -11.49 44.78
C ASN A 72 -25.15 -12.93 45.33
N THR A 73 -25.58 -13.90 44.53
CA THR A 73 -25.55 -15.33 44.87
C THR A 73 -24.80 -16.07 43.76
N PRO A 74 -23.78 -16.88 44.09
CA PRO A 74 -23.06 -17.66 43.09
C PRO A 74 -23.98 -18.59 42.30
N GLY A 75 -23.79 -18.64 40.98
CA GLY A 75 -24.58 -19.44 40.06
C GLY A 75 -24.93 -18.71 38.77
N TRP A 76 -25.79 -19.34 37.97
CA TRP A 76 -26.31 -18.75 36.75
C TRP A 76 -27.50 -17.84 37.04
N TRP A 77 -27.52 -16.67 36.45
CA TRP A 77 -28.62 -15.71 36.53
C TRP A 77 -29.21 -15.52 35.15
N ARG A 78 -30.54 -15.52 35.05
CA ARG A 78 -31.22 -15.13 33.82
C ARG A 78 -31.15 -13.61 33.69
N VAL A 79 -30.80 -13.11 32.51
CA VAL A 79 -30.85 -11.67 32.21
C VAL A 79 -31.98 -11.46 31.20
N ALA A 80 -33.06 -10.84 31.66
CA ALA A 80 -34.27 -10.57 30.91
C ALA A 80 -34.62 -9.08 30.98
N VAL A 81 -33.68 -8.25 30.51
CA VAL A 81 -33.79 -6.79 30.57
C VAL A 81 -34.36 -6.31 29.23
N SER A 82 -35.60 -5.80 29.23
CA SER A 82 -36.23 -5.27 28.01
C SER A 82 -35.83 -3.83 27.70
N ASN A 83 -35.32 -3.09 28.69
CA ASN A 83 -34.72 -1.76 28.51
C ASN A 83 -33.41 -1.67 29.31
N SER A 84 -32.27 -1.82 28.62
CA SER A 84 -30.93 -1.79 29.23
C SER A 84 -30.56 -0.46 29.88
N ASP A 85 -31.18 0.65 29.48
CA ASP A 85 -30.89 1.97 30.06
C ASP A 85 -31.39 2.08 31.51
N THR A 86 -32.33 1.21 31.90
CA THR A 86 -32.82 1.12 33.28
C THR A 86 -31.87 0.36 34.20
N VAL A 87 -30.83 -0.29 33.67
CA VAL A 87 -29.84 -1.05 34.43
C VAL A 87 -28.52 -0.27 34.43
N ALA A 88 -28.26 0.47 35.51
CA ALA A 88 -27.21 1.48 35.56
C ALA A 88 -25.81 0.93 35.24
N ASP A 89 -25.50 -0.28 35.67
CA ASP A 89 -24.22 -0.95 35.48
C ASP A 89 -24.25 -2.02 34.38
N PHE A 90 -25.18 -1.93 33.43
CA PHE A 90 -25.24 -2.84 32.29
C PHE A 90 -23.97 -2.70 31.41
N PRO A 91 -23.39 -3.80 30.88
CA PRO A 91 -22.22 -3.74 30.01
C PRO A 91 -22.41 -2.82 28.79
N THR A 92 -21.41 -1.99 28.53
CA THR A 92 -21.41 -0.98 27.46
C THR A 92 -20.15 -1.10 26.61
N TYR A 93 -20.29 -1.15 25.29
CA TYR A 93 -19.18 -1.03 24.35
C TYR A 93 -18.42 0.29 24.54
N PRO A 94 -17.16 0.38 24.06
CA PRO A 94 -16.36 1.61 24.17
C PRO A 94 -17.04 2.86 23.57
N ASP A 95 -17.92 2.68 22.60
CA ASP A 95 -18.69 3.77 21.97
C ASP A 95 -19.90 4.25 22.78
N GLY A 96 -20.19 3.62 23.93
CA GLY A 96 -21.33 3.96 24.78
C GLY A 96 -22.60 3.15 24.50
N SER A 97 -22.63 2.31 23.46
CA SER A 97 -23.78 1.45 23.17
C SER A 97 -23.82 0.22 24.10
N LYS A 98 -25.01 -0.20 24.53
CA LYS A 98 -25.17 -1.35 25.43
C LYS A 98 -25.05 -2.68 24.67
N LEU A 99 -24.56 -3.71 25.37
CA LEU A 99 -24.68 -5.08 24.86
C LEU A 99 -26.15 -5.47 24.72
N TYR A 100 -26.44 -6.45 23.86
CA TYR A 100 -27.80 -6.99 23.74
C TYR A 100 -28.29 -7.50 25.09
N SER A 101 -29.50 -7.09 25.49
CA SER A 101 -29.90 -7.07 26.90
C SER A 101 -30.57 -8.34 27.44
N TYR A 102 -30.70 -9.37 26.61
CA TYR A 102 -31.11 -10.71 27.01
C TYR A 102 -29.93 -11.66 27.00
N GLY A 103 -29.85 -12.58 27.97
CA GLY A 103 -28.78 -13.54 28.06
C GLY A 103 -28.71 -14.21 29.42
N TYR A 104 -27.51 -14.55 29.84
CA TYR A 104 -27.26 -15.12 31.16
C TYR A 104 -25.98 -14.56 31.78
N LEU A 105 -25.96 -14.46 33.10
CA LEU A 105 -24.84 -13.97 33.88
C LEU A 105 -24.33 -15.11 34.77
N PHE A 106 -23.05 -15.45 34.65
CA PHE A 106 -22.39 -16.31 35.61
C PHE A 106 -21.83 -15.47 36.75
N VAL A 107 -22.12 -15.87 37.99
CA VAL A 107 -21.58 -15.25 39.19
C VAL A 107 -20.81 -16.29 40.00
N GLU A 108 -19.59 -15.94 40.39
CA GLU A 108 -18.76 -16.76 41.25
C GLU A 108 -18.20 -15.94 42.41
N LYS A 109 -18.06 -16.58 43.56
CA LYS A 109 -17.40 -16.00 44.74
C LYS A 109 -16.32 -16.94 45.27
N ILE A 110 -15.08 -16.46 45.31
CA ILE A 110 -13.95 -17.18 45.92
C ILE A 110 -13.28 -16.25 46.94
N GLY A 111 -13.34 -16.60 48.22
CA GLY A 111 -12.91 -15.71 49.30
C GLY A 111 -13.70 -14.38 49.26
N GLU A 112 -12.97 -13.27 49.11
CA GLU A 112 -13.55 -11.92 49.00
C GLU A 112 -13.71 -11.43 47.55
N VAL A 113 -13.39 -12.28 46.57
CA VAL A 113 -13.47 -11.94 45.15
C VAL A 113 -14.83 -12.32 44.60
N TRP A 114 -15.47 -11.38 43.92
CA TRP A 114 -16.65 -11.58 43.10
C TRP A 114 -16.28 -11.52 41.62
N PHE A 115 -16.66 -12.54 40.87
CA PHE A 115 -16.53 -12.59 39.42
C PHE A 115 -17.91 -12.59 38.79
N GLN A 116 -18.10 -11.76 37.78
CA GLN A 116 -19.32 -11.67 37.00
C GLN A 116 -18.98 -11.76 35.51
N HIS A 117 -19.60 -12.71 34.81
CA HIS A 117 -19.39 -12.94 33.38
C HIS A 117 -20.73 -13.01 32.66
N TYR A 118 -21.03 -11.96 31.91
CA TYR A 118 -22.24 -11.82 31.14
C TYR A 118 -22.05 -12.38 29.74
N TYR A 119 -22.98 -13.25 29.36
CA TYR A 119 -23.08 -13.85 28.04
C TYR A 119 -24.37 -13.32 27.41
N ALA A 120 -24.23 -12.34 26.51
CA ALA A 120 -25.36 -11.80 25.76
C ALA A 120 -25.86 -12.86 24.77
N HIS A 121 -27.17 -12.91 24.55
CA HIS A 121 -27.80 -13.86 23.63
C HIS A 121 -27.30 -13.72 22.18
N MET A 122 -26.81 -12.53 21.80
CA MET A 122 -26.19 -12.29 20.49
C MET A 122 -24.68 -12.59 20.45
N GLY A 123 -24.12 -13.23 21.48
CA GLY A 123 -22.75 -13.78 21.49
C GLY A 123 -21.67 -12.84 22.04
N ALA A 124 -22.00 -11.59 22.37
CA ALA A 124 -21.05 -10.69 23.05
C ALA A 124 -20.88 -11.11 24.52
N ASN A 125 -19.63 -11.09 24.99
CA ASN A 125 -19.30 -11.44 26.37
C ASN A 125 -18.67 -10.24 27.08
N ALA A 126 -19.05 -10.04 28.33
CA ALA A 126 -18.49 -9.01 29.19
C ALA A 126 -18.17 -9.58 30.56
N LYS A 127 -17.04 -9.24 31.14
CA LYS A 127 -16.63 -9.69 32.47
C LYS A 127 -16.13 -8.55 33.35
N ARG A 128 -16.34 -8.70 34.65
CA ARG A 128 -15.71 -7.86 35.67
C ARG A 128 -15.43 -8.69 36.90
N GLN A 129 -14.45 -8.24 37.67
CA GLN A 129 -14.05 -8.87 38.92
C GLN A 129 -13.78 -7.78 39.93
N ASP A 130 -14.26 -7.95 41.16
CA ASP A 130 -14.02 -6.99 42.24
C ASP A 130 -13.86 -7.68 43.59
N TRP A 131 -13.28 -6.95 44.55
CA TRP A 131 -13.21 -7.37 45.95
C TRP A 131 -14.37 -6.77 46.74
N GLY A 132 -15.02 -7.56 47.61
CA GLY A 132 -16.04 -7.04 48.51
C GLY A 132 -16.92 -8.07 49.21
N THR A 133 -17.74 -7.59 50.15
CA THR A 133 -18.74 -8.42 50.84
C THR A 133 -19.90 -8.79 49.92
N VAL A 134 -20.20 -7.94 48.93
CA VAL A 134 -21.19 -8.12 47.84
C VAL A 134 -20.58 -7.68 46.50
N PRO A 135 -21.13 -8.10 45.35
CA PRO A 135 -20.72 -7.53 44.06
C PRO A 135 -20.94 -6.02 44.05
N ASN A 136 -20.00 -5.29 43.44
CA ASN A 136 -20.07 -3.84 43.32
C ASN A 136 -19.63 -3.40 41.91
N THR A 137 -19.65 -2.09 41.66
CA THR A 137 -19.42 -1.48 40.35
C THR A 137 -18.11 -0.69 40.27
N SER A 138 -17.19 -0.86 41.23
CA SER A 138 -15.92 -0.14 41.26
C SER A 138 -15.00 -0.51 40.09
N ARG A 139 -15.12 -1.73 39.56
CA ARG A 139 -14.48 -2.15 38.31
C ARG A 139 -15.45 -2.11 37.12
N PRO A 140 -15.07 -1.47 36.00
CA PRO A 140 -15.88 -1.47 34.79
C PRO A 140 -15.92 -2.85 34.14
N TRP A 141 -16.89 -3.06 33.26
CA TRP A 141 -16.94 -4.24 32.41
C TRP A 141 -15.82 -4.21 31.36
N VAL A 142 -15.18 -5.37 31.16
CA VAL A 142 -14.30 -5.65 30.04
C VAL A 142 -15.08 -6.48 29.03
N ILE A 143 -15.21 -6.00 27.80
CA ILE A 143 -15.90 -6.70 26.73
C ILE A 143 -14.87 -7.42 25.87
N ASP A 144 -15.13 -8.69 25.58
CA ASP A 144 -14.24 -9.49 24.76
C ASP A 144 -14.22 -9.03 23.30
N TYR A 145 -13.07 -9.16 22.66
CA TYR A 145 -12.93 -8.89 21.22
C TYR A 145 -13.85 -9.79 20.41
N ASN A 146 -14.59 -9.17 19.47
CA ASN A 146 -15.49 -9.87 18.57
C ASN A 146 -15.77 -9.02 17.32
N THR A 147 -16.58 -9.52 16.39
CA THR A 147 -16.86 -8.82 15.13
C THR A 147 -17.52 -7.44 15.32
N ALA A 148 -18.33 -7.26 16.38
CA ALA A 148 -18.97 -6.00 16.73
C ALA A 148 -18.07 -5.10 17.60
N ASN A 149 -17.10 -5.66 18.32
CA ASN A 149 -16.11 -4.95 19.15
C ASN A 149 -14.69 -5.34 18.75
N LYS A 150 -14.28 -4.93 17.54
CA LYS A 150 -12.90 -5.09 17.05
C LYS A 150 -12.22 -3.72 17.03
N PRO A 151 -10.88 -3.64 17.19
CA PRO A 151 -10.17 -2.37 17.03
C PRO A 151 -10.39 -1.78 15.64
N SER A 152 -10.54 -0.47 15.57
CA SER A 152 -10.39 0.30 14.35
C SER A 152 -8.90 0.45 13.97
N ALA A 153 -8.62 0.90 12.75
CA ALA A 153 -7.26 1.24 12.35
C ALA A 153 -6.64 2.32 13.27
N GLY A 154 -7.46 3.26 13.76
CA GLY A 154 -7.04 4.28 14.71
C GLY A 154 -6.62 3.71 16.06
N ASP A 155 -7.34 2.70 16.56
CA ASP A 155 -7.05 2.06 17.86
C ASP A 155 -5.70 1.32 17.88
N VAL A 156 -5.21 0.90 16.72
CA VAL A 156 -3.95 0.15 16.58
C VAL A 156 -2.85 0.93 15.83
N GLY A 157 -3.08 2.21 15.51
CA GLY A 157 -2.12 3.02 14.76
C GLY A 157 -1.87 2.55 13.32
N ALA A 158 -2.81 1.81 12.72
CA ALA A 158 -2.71 1.35 11.34
C ALA A 158 -3.23 2.42 10.35
N LEU A 159 -2.74 2.37 9.12
CA LEU A 159 -3.29 3.14 8.01
C LEU A 159 -4.61 2.48 7.54
N PRO A 160 -5.75 3.21 7.43
CA PRO A 160 -7.00 2.63 6.97
C PRO A 160 -6.95 2.14 5.51
N ILE A 161 -7.74 1.11 5.18
CA ILE A 161 -7.86 0.58 3.80
C ILE A 161 -8.46 1.60 2.81
N THR A 162 -9.19 2.58 3.33
CA THR A 162 -9.73 3.71 2.55
C THR A 162 -8.66 4.78 2.26
N GLY A 163 -7.41 4.52 2.63
CA GLY A 163 -6.34 5.50 2.64
C GLY A 163 -6.37 6.38 3.90
N GLY A 164 -5.44 7.34 3.92
CA GLY A 164 -5.28 8.27 5.02
C GLY A 164 -4.05 9.14 4.80
N ARG A 165 -3.75 9.99 5.77
CA ARG A 165 -2.56 10.83 5.77
C ARG A 165 -1.47 10.18 6.63
N LEU A 166 -0.33 9.89 6.02
CA LEU A 166 0.89 9.60 6.77
C LEU A 166 1.55 10.92 7.15
N ASN A 167 1.64 11.19 8.45
CA ASN A 167 2.34 12.36 8.98
C ASN A 167 3.80 11.98 9.27
N GLY A 168 4.70 12.27 8.34
CA GLY A 168 6.13 12.03 8.48
C GLY A 168 6.75 11.32 7.29
N PRO A 169 8.06 11.11 7.33
CA PRO A 169 8.79 10.44 6.27
C PRO A 169 8.48 8.93 6.27
N LEU A 170 8.42 8.33 5.07
CA LEU A 170 8.24 6.89 4.90
C LEU A 170 9.55 6.25 4.43
N GLY A 171 9.97 5.17 5.07
CA GLY A 171 11.10 4.35 4.61
C GLY A 171 10.62 2.96 4.21
N ILE A 172 11.14 2.46 3.08
CA ILE A 172 10.87 1.09 2.61
C ILE A 172 12.15 0.27 2.79
N SER A 173 12.08 -0.70 3.72
CA SER A 173 13.21 -1.56 4.14
C SER A 173 14.38 -0.82 4.77
N THR A 174 14.16 0.39 5.29
CA THR A 174 15.18 1.29 5.84
C THR A 174 14.51 2.42 6.62
N ASP A 175 15.24 3.09 7.51
CA ASP A 175 14.82 4.37 8.08
C ASP A 175 14.96 5.49 7.04
N ASN A 176 14.17 6.55 7.17
CA ASN A 176 14.22 7.69 6.25
C ASN A 176 15.02 8.86 6.84
N ALA A 177 16.18 9.14 6.24
CA ALA A 177 17.04 10.28 6.57
C ALA A 177 16.82 11.51 5.66
N LEU A 178 16.06 11.39 4.56
CA LEU A 178 15.64 12.54 3.77
C LEU A 178 14.71 13.46 4.56
N GLY A 179 13.90 12.91 5.48
CA GLY A 179 13.01 13.63 6.36
C GLY A 179 11.84 14.32 5.64
N GLY A 180 10.98 15.00 6.40
CA GLY A 180 9.81 15.72 5.87
C GLY A 180 8.86 14.81 5.08
N ASN A 181 8.31 15.34 3.98
CA ASN A 181 7.41 14.63 3.08
C ASN A 181 8.23 13.86 2.03
N SER A 182 8.74 12.68 2.41
CA SER A 182 9.60 11.89 1.54
C SER A 182 9.35 10.39 1.66
N ILE A 183 9.81 9.66 0.64
CA ILE A 183 9.88 8.20 0.60
C ILE A 183 11.31 7.82 0.25
N VAL A 184 11.95 6.94 1.04
CA VAL A 184 13.26 6.34 0.72
C VAL A 184 13.15 4.85 0.46
N LEU A 185 14.07 4.30 -0.33
CA LEU A 185 14.02 2.95 -0.85
C LEU A 185 15.36 2.24 -0.68
N GLY A 186 15.42 1.19 0.14
CA GLY A 186 16.59 0.30 0.26
C GLY A 186 17.76 0.86 1.09
N ASP A 187 17.96 2.16 1.11
CA ASP A 187 18.86 2.90 2.01
C ASP A 187 18.14 4.15 2.58
N ASN A 188 18.81 4.89 3.46
CA ASN A 188 18.15 5.98 4.18
C ASN A 188 18.15 7.33 3.44
N ASP A 189 18.77 7.44 2.26
CA ASP A 189 19.02 8.72 1.59
C ASP A 189 18.85 8.69 0.06
N THR A 190 18.32 7.59 -0.48
CA THR A 190 17.87 7.44 -1.88
C THR A 190 16.34 7.38 -1.93
N GLY A 191 15.71 8.26 -2.71
CA GLY A 191 14.25 8.36 -2.71
C GLY A 191 13.68 9.57 -3.43
N ILE A 192 12.44 9.93 -3.07
CA ILE A 192 11.73 11.12 -3.56
C ILE A 192 11.33 12.00 -2.38
N LYS A 193 11.40 13.31 -2.55
CA LYS A 193 11.07 14.29 -1.50
C LYS A 193 10.36 15.50 -2.07
N GLN A 194 9.28 15.91 -1.44
CA GLN A 194 8.66 17.21 -1.71
C GLN A 194 9.44 18.30 -0.97
N ASN A 195 9.95 19.28 -1.71
CA ASN A 195 10.72 20.41 -1.18
C ASN A 195 9.99 21.76 -1.33
N GLY A 196 8.66 21.71 -1.49
CA GLY A 196 7.79 22.87 -1.65
C GLY A 196 6.51 22.49 -2.40
N ASP A 197 5.55 23.41 -2.42
CA ASP A 197 4.39 23.25 -3.29
C ASP A 197 4.84 23.20 -4.76
N GLY A 198 4.40 22.17 -5.50
CA GLY A 198 4.81 21.93 -6.88
C GLY A 198 6.29 21.57 -7.10
N VAL A 199 7.08 21.30 -6.05
CA VAL A 199 8.52 20.95 -6.16
C VAL A 199 8.75 19.52 -5.66
N LEU A 200 8.95 18.59 -6.61
CA LEU A 200 9.27 17.19 -6.33
C LEU A 200 10.70 16.86 -6.77
N ASP A 201 11.52 16.46 -5.80
CA ASP A 201 12.94 16.17 -6.01
C ASP A 201 13.22 14.67 -5.87
N ILE A 202 14.12 14.15 -6.69
CA ILE A 202 14.67 12.79 -6.62
C ILE A 202 16.07 12.87 -6.02
N TYR A 203 16.34 12.01 -5.04
CA TYR A 203 17.62 11.87 -4.37
C TYR A 203 18.22 10.48 -4.59
N ALA A 204 19.54 10.41 -4.72
CA ALA A 204 20.30 9.17 -4.71
C ALA A 204 21.56 9.34 -3.87
N ASN A 205 21.71 8.54 -2.81
CA ASN A 205 22.84 8.61 -1.89
C ASN A 205 23.11 10.06 -1.41
N SER A 206 22.07 10.69 -0.85
CA SER A 206 22.03 12.09 -0.40
C SER A 206 22.18 13.17 -1.48
N ALA A 207 22.44 12.81 -2.74
CA ALA A 207 22.56 13.78 -3.84
C ALA A 207 21.20 14.07 -4.48
N HIS A 208 20.84 15.35 -4.62
CA HIS A 208 19.69 15.76 -5.42
C HIS A 208 20.03 15.60 -6.91
N VAL A 209 19.35 14.70 -7.63
CA VAL A 209 19.70 14.36 -9.02
C VAL A 209 18.73 14.91 -10.06
N LEU A 210 17.44 15.03 -9.72
CA LEU A 210 16.40 15.48 -10.65
C LEU A 210 15.28 16.21 -9.90
N ARG A 211 14.77 17.30 -10.47
CA ARG A 211 13.62 18.05 -9.96
C ARG A 211 12.51 18.17 -11.00
N PHE A 212 11.28 17.98 -10.56
CA PHE A 212 10.07 18.28 -11.30
C PHE A 212 9.42 19.54 -10.72
N ILE A 213 9.23 20.54 -11.59
CA ILE A 213 8.45 21.74 -11.30
C ILE A 213 7.41 21.97 -12.41
N SER A 214 6.51 22.92 -12.20
CA SER A 214 5.41 23.18 -13.14
C SER A 214 5.86 23.61 -14.54
N SER A 215 7.05 24.20 -14.68
CA SER A 215 7.55 24.76 -15.94
C SER A 215 8.50 23.84 -16.70
N LEU A 216 9.28 23.00 -16.01
CA LEU A 216 10.33 22.17 -16.60
C LEU A 216 10.80 21.05 -15.66
N VAL A 217 11.68 20.20 -16.17
CA VAL A 217 12.44 19.22 -15.39
C VAL A 217 13.90 19.65 -15.33
N GLU A 218 14.47 19.71 -14.13
CA GLU A 218 15.87 20.10 -13.91
C GLU A 218 16.71 18.86 -13.61
N SER A 219 17.76 18.61 -14.40
CA SER A 219 18.77 17.61 -14.07
C SER A 219 19.94 18.30 -13.38
N MET A 220 20.25 17.87 -12.15
CA MET A 220 21.37 18.40 -11.36
C MET A 220 22.69 17.67 -11.66
N VAL A 221 22.58 16.55 -12.35
CA VAL A 221 23.69 15.71 -12.81
C VAL A 221 23.61 15.52 -14.33
N SER A 222 24.65 14.92 -14.93
CA SER A 222 24.62 14.58 -16.36
C SER A 222 23.47 13.64 -16.70
N LEU A 223 22.65 14.03 -17.67
CA LEU A 223 21.58 13.18 -18.19
C LEU A 223 22.13 12.28 -19.30
N LYS A 224 22.11 10.97 -19.08
CA LYS A 224 22.40 9.96 -20.11
C LYS A 224 21.10 9.34 -20.61
N VAL A 225 20.85 9.43 -21.91
CA VAL A 225 19.74 8.72 -22.57
C VAL A 225 20.31 7.51 -23.29
N ASN A 226 19.98 6.30 -22.84
CA ASN A 226 20.46 5.07 -23.49
C ASN A 226 19.75 4.79 -24.83
N GLY A 227 18.53 5.31 -24.99
CA GLY A 227 17.76 5.25 -26.23
C GLY A 227 17.80 6.57 -27.01
N ASN A 228 16.70 6.89 -27.68
CA ASN A 228 16.57 8.14 -28.43
C ASN A 228 15.97 9.26 -27.56
N ALA A 229 16.44 10.49 -27.73
CA ALA A 229 15.79 11.70 -27.24
C ALA A 229 15.05 12.37 -28.40
N VAL A 230 13.75 12.58 -28.26
CA VAL A 230 12.91 13.23 -29.27
C VAL A 230 12.42 14.57 -28.73
N ALA A 231 12.81 15.66 -29.38
CA ALA A 231 12.33 16.99 -29.07
C ALA A 231 11.28 17.41 -30.10
N THR A 232 10.12 17.89 -29.65
CA THR A 232 9.08 18.50 -30.50
C THR A 232 9.34 19.99 -30.72
N GLY A 233 10.05 20.61 -29.78
CA GLY A 233 10.63 21.95 -29.92
C GLY A 233 12.11 21.87 -30.31
N GLU A 234 12.85 22.88 -29.90
CA GLU A 234 14.28 22.97 -30.17
C GLU A 234 15.12 22.27 -29.11
N VAL A 235 16.28 21.76 -29.51
CA VAL A 235 17.32 21.35 -28.58
C VAL A 235 18.24 22.54 -28.35
N GLN A 236 18.33 23.01 -27.11
CA GLN A 236 19.04 24.24 -26.75
C GLN A 236 20.22 23.98 -25.81
N ALA A 237 21.28 24.76 -25.95
CA ALA A 237 22.45 24.78 -25.08
C ALA A 237 22.88 26.22 -24.75
N GLY A 238 23.60 26.39 -23.64
CA GLY A 238 24.10 27.70 -23.21
C GLY A 238 22.97 28.71 -22.96
N ASN A 239 21.89 28.26 -22.29
CA ASN A 239 20.70 29.07 -22.03
C ASN A 239 20.06 29.66 -23.31
N GLY A 240 19.97 28.83 -24.36
CA GLY A 240 19.39 29.24 -25.66
C GLY A 240 20.38 29.88 -26.64
N SER A 241 21.65 30.02 -26.29
CA SER A 241 22.67 30.61 -27.17
C SER A 241 22.98 29.75 -28.40
N SER A 242 22.87 28.43 -28.27
CA SER A 242 22.95 27.49 -29.40
C SER A 242 21.67 26.66 -29.46
N ARG A 243 21.13 26.49 -30.66
CA ARG A 243 19.81 25.87 -30.88
C ARG A 243 19.86 24.99 -32.12
N MET A 244 19.31 23.78 -32.02
CA MET A 244 18.98 22.93 -33.17
C MET A 244 17.46 22.94 -33.37
N THR A 245 17.00 23.24 -34.57
CA THR A 245 15.57 23.34 -34.90
C THR A 245 15.04 22.09 -35.62
N ASN A 246 13.72 22.02 -35.78
CA ASN A 246 13.04 20.91 -36.43
C ASN A 246 13.37 20.70 -37.92
N ASN A 247 13.96 21.71 -38.59
CA ASN A 247 14.42 21.59 -39.98
C ASN A 247 15.87 21.07 -40.09
N GLY A 248 16.52 20.76 -38.97
CA GLY A 248 17.92 20.34 -38.92
C GLY A 248 18.95 21.46 -38.94
N ASP A 249 18.52 22.73 -39.05
CA ASP A 249 19.42 23.88 -38.99
C ASP A 249 19.90 24.14 -37.56
N ILE A 250 21.08 24.76 -37.48
CA ILE A 250 21.80 25.01 -36.23
C ILE A 250 22.07 26.51 -36.11
N PHE A 251 21.55 27.13 -35.06
CA PHE A 251 21.83 28.51 -34.70
C PHE A 251 22.99 28.58 -33.71
N GLY A 252 23.87 29.57 -33.90
CA GLY A 252 24.90 29.89 -32.93
C GLY A 252 25.77 31.08 -33.33
N SER A 253 26.46 31.66 -32.33
CA SER A 253 27.38 32.79 -32.53
C SER A 253 28.56 32.44 -33.45
N VAL A 254 29.02 31.18 -33.45
CA VAL A 254 30.07 30.70 -34.37
C VAL A 254 29.68 30.88 -35.84
N TRP A 255 28.39 30.82 -36.16
CA TRP A 255 27.87 31.00 -37.51
C TRP A 255 27.44 32.43 -37.81
N ASN A 256 27.50 33.34 -36.82
CA ASN A 256 26.84 34.64 -36.85
C ASN A 256 25.34 34.53 -37.21
N GLY A 257 24.66 33.47 -36.73
CA GLY A 257 23.27 33.19 -37.04
C GLY A 257 23.04 31.70 -37.34
N TRP A 258 22.36 31.43 -38.46
CA TRP A 258 22.05 30.09 -38.93
C TRP A 258 23.20 29.48 -39.73
N LEU A 259 23.50 28.20 -39.49
CA LEU A 259 24.52 27.45 -40.23
C LEU A 259 24.21 27.43 -41.73
N SER A 260 22.93 27.24 -42.12
CA SER A 260 22.52 27.28 -43.52
C SER A 260 22.90 28.59 -44.22
N THR A 261 22.64 29.73 -43.59
CA THR A 261 23.03 31.07 -44.07
C THR A 261 24.54 31.21 -44.15
N HIS A 262 25.26 30.73 -43.13
CA HIS A 262 26.73 30.75 -43.13
C HIS A 262 27.30 29.97 -44.33
N LEU A 263 26.81 28.76 -44.59
CA LEU A 263 27.27 27.93 -45.71
C LEU A 263 26.96 28.60 -47.06
N ASN A 264 25.73 29.11 -47.24
CA ASN A 264 25.32 29.78 -48.48
C ASN A 264 26.13 31.05 -48.78
N ASN A 265 26.56 31.76 -47.74
CA ASN A 265 27.30 33.02 -47.86
C ASN A 265 28.82 32.87 -47.81
N ASN A 266 29.37 31.68 -47.57
CA ASN A 266 30.82 31.53 -47.43
C ASN A 266 31.41 30.41 -48.30
N LEU A 267 30.57 29.54 -48.88
CA LEU A 267 31.03 28.42 -49.70
C LEU A 267 30.49 28.51 -51.13
N VAL A 268 31.24 27.92 -52.07
CA VAL A 268 30.75 27.67 -53.43
C VAL A 268 29.76 26.51 -53.37
N ALA A 269 28.52 26.79 -53.73
CA ALA A 269 27.41 25.84 -53.62
C ALA A 269 27.34 24.86 -54.80
N ASP A 270 27.96 25.19 -55.94
CA ASP A 270 28.01 24.35 -57.14
C ASP A 270 29.01 24.90 -58.17
N ILE A 271 29.44 24.08 -59.13
CA ILE A 271 30.29 24.45 -60.26
C ILE A 271 29.72 23.84 -61.54
N GLN A 272 29.60 24.63 -62.61
CA GLN A 272 29.10 24.16 -63.89
C GLN A 272 29.88 24.77 -65.07
N LEU A 273 29.70 24.19 -66.25
CA LEU A 273 29.88 24.90 -67.51
C LEU A 273 28.56 25.59 -67.86
N GLY A 274 28.59 26.91 -68.04
CA GLY A 274 27.41 27.68 -68.44
C GLY A 274 27.04 27.48 -69.91
N ALA A 275 26.12 28.28 -70.41
CA ALA A 275 25.73 28.24 -71.81
C ALA A 275 26.94 28.49 -72.73
N GLY A 276 27.23 27.53 -73.62
CA GLY A 276 28.32 27.62 -74.58
C GLY A 276 28.01 28.53 -75.76
N THR A 277 29.06 28.97 -76.44
CA THR A 277 29.00 29.68 -77.73
C THR A 277 30.05 29.10 -78.68
N SER A 278 29.94 29.40 -79.98
CA SER A 278 30.85 28.91 -81.02
C SER A 278 31.50 30.07 -81.77
N VAL A 279 32.73 29.89 -82.22
CA VAL A 279 33.43 30.86 -83.07
C VAL A 279 34.27 30.17 -84.14
N SER A 280 34.18 30.68 -85.37
CA SER A 280 35.10 30.30 -86.45
C SER A 280 36.49 30.88 -86.21
N THR A 281 37.53 30.06 -86.39
CA THR A 281 38.94 30.42 -86.11
C THR A 281 39.83 30.50 -87.34
N TRP A 282 39.43 29.94 -88.49
CA TRP A 282 40.27 29.89 -89.69
C TRP A 282 40.45 31.25 -90.39
N ASP A 283 39.48 32.17 -90.27
CA ASP A 283 39.46 33.51 -90.87
C ASP A 283 39.66 34.65 -89.85
N LYS A 284 39.83 34.31 -88.56
CA LYS A 284 39.99 35.27 -87.46
C LYS A 284 41.26 35.01 -86.66
N ALA A 285 42.25 35.88 -86.81
CA ALA A 285 43.45 35.84 -85.97
C ALA A 285 43.14 36.19 -84.50
N GLY A 286 43.64 35.39 -83.56
CA GLY A 286 43.51 35.66 -82.12
C GLY A 286 43.70 34.42 -81.23
N SER A 287 43.86 34.65 -79.92
CA SER A 287 43.90 33.57 -78.91
C SER A 287 42.47 33.32 -78.41
N TRP A 288 41.89 32.16 -78.71
CA TRP A 288 40.52 31.82 -78.33
C TRP A 288 40.47 30.67 -77.30
N PRO A 289 39.57 30.70 -76.30
CA PRO A 289 38.66 31.80 -75.97
C PRO A 289 39.43 32.99 -75.37
N ASN A 290 39.17 34.20 -75.89
CA ASN A 290 39.79 35.44 -75.40
C ASN A 290 39.04 36.07 -74.21
N THR A 291 38.12 35.34 -73.58
CA THR A 291 37.31 35.81 -72.47
C THR A 291 37.70 35.05 -71.19
N PRO A 292 38.20 35.73 -70.14
CA PRO A 292 38.55 35.09 -68.88
C PRO A 292 37.41 34.25 -68.30
N GLY A 293 37.75 33.06 -67.81
CA GLY A 293 36.77 32.14 -67.24
C GLY A 293 36.10 31.20 -68.24
N TYR A 294 36.35 31.34 -69.54
CA TYR A 294 35.84 30.42 -70.54
C TYR A 294 36.85 29.33 -70.86
N VAL A 295 36.35 28.12 -71.10
CA VAL A 295 37.14 26.94 -71.50
C VAL A 295 36.60 26.37 -72.80
N VAL A 296 37.49 25.83 -73.63
CA VAL A 296 37.11 25.11 -74.85
C VAL A 296 36.39 23.82 -74.45
N THR A 297 35.20 23.62 -74.99
CA THR A 297 34.39 22.41 -74.76
C THR A 297 34.43 21.44 -75.92
N SER A 298 34.65 21.94 -77.15
CA SER A 298 34.84 21.14 -78.35
C SER A 298 35.58 21.92 -79.42
N VAL A 299 36.18 21.20 -80.37
CA VAL A 299 36.81 21.75 -81.58
C VAL A 299 36.20 21.07 -82.79
N TRP A 300 36.06 21.79 -83.90
CA TRP A 300 35.50 21.25 -85.13
C TRP A 300 36.31 21.68 -86.35
N LYS A 301 36.32 20.80 -87.36
CA LYS A 301 37.03 20.98 -88.63
C LYS A 301 36.16 20.45 -89.76
N ASP A 302 36.16 21.14 -90.89
CA ASP A 302 35.60 20.69 -92.16
C ASP A 302 36.65 19.92 -93.00
N ALA A 303 36.25 19.52 -94.20
CA ALA A 303 37.10 18.74 -95.11
C ALA A 303 38.17 19.58 -95.83
N ASN A 304 38.24 20.89 -95.60
CA ASN A 304 39.05 21.85 -96.34
C ASN A 304 40.21 22.40 -95.49
N GLY A 305 41.33 22.74 -96.13
CA GLY A 305 42.47 23.39 -95.47
C GLY A 305 43.17 22.56 -94.37
N ILE A 306 44.17 23.19 -93.73
CA ILE A 306 45.03 22.56 -92.70
C ILE A 306 44.77 23.09 -91.28
N ASN A 307 43.97 24.15 -91.11
CA ASN A 307 43.70 24.81 -89.83
C ASN A 307 42.42 24.26 -89.16
N ILE A 308 42.22 24.55 -87.88
CA ILE A 308 40.96 24.32 -87.16
C ILE A 308 39.93 25.37 -87.62
N ASP A 309 38.71 24.94 -87.96
CA ASP A 309 37.70 25.84 -88.50
C ASP A 309 36.91 26.57 -87.43
N GLY A 310 36.70 25.94 -86.27
CA GLY A 310 36.21 26.66 -85.10
C GLY A 310 36.23 25.84 -83.82
N ILE A 311 35.81 26.54 -82.77
CA ILE A 311 35.77 26.00 -81.41
C ILE A 311 34.42 26.33 -80.76
N ASP A 312 33.96 25.46 -79.88
CA ASP A 312 32.92 25.77 -78.92
C ASP A 312 33.56 25.99 -77.55
N TYR A 313 33.08 26.98 -76.83
CA TYR A 313 33.59 27.34 -75.52
C TYR A 313 32.48 27.81 -74.60
N ALA A 314 32.61 27.52 -73.31
CA ALA A 314 31.62 27.83 -72.29
C ALA A 314 32.28 28.45 -71.05
N PRO A 315 31.57 29.32 -70.30
CA PRO A 315 32.10 29.87 -69.08
C PRO A 315 32.12 28.78 -67.99
N LEU A 316 33.26 28.58 -67.34
CA LEU A 316 33.30 27.91 -66.05
C LEU A 316 32.66 28.82 -65.01
N GLN A 317 31.56 28.36 -64.40
CA GLN A 317 30.79 29.13 -63.45
C GLN A 317 30.80 28.47 -62.08
N LYS A 318 30.82 29.29 -61.03
CA LYS A 318 30.63 28.88 -59.64
C LYS A 318 29.36 29.50 -59.08
N ARG A 319 28.60 28.74 -58.29
CA ARG A 319 27.41 29.24 -57.60
C ARG A 319 27.78 29.71 -56.21
N PHE A 320 27.38 30.92 -55.85
CA PHE A 320 27.50 31.45 -54.49
C PHE A 320 26.15 32.03 -54.07
N GLY A 321 25.63 31.58 -52.93
CA GLY A 321 24.21 31.69 -52.62
C GLY A 321 23.34 31.15 -53.76
N ASN A 322 22.41 31.97 -54.25
CA ASN A 322 21.53 31.65 -55.38
C ASN A 322 22.02 32.24 -56.73
N GLN A 323 23.23 32.80 -56.79
CA GLN A 323 23.74 33.46 -58.00
C GLN A 323 24.90 32.67 -58.60
N TRP A 324 24.92 32.59 -59.94
CA TRP A 324 26.01 32.02 -60.71
C TRP A 324 26.99 33.12 -61.14
N TYR A 325 28.27 32.88 -60.95
CA TYR A 325 29.35 33.78 -61.32
C TYR A 325 30.32 33.06 -62.26
N THR A 326 30.64 33.68 -63.39
CA THR A 326 31.77 33.22 -64.22
C THR A 326 33.05 33.37 -63.42
N VAL A 327 33.84 32.30 -63.34
CA VAL A 327 35.13 32.30 -62.66
C VAL A 327 36.04 33.30 -63.37
N GLN A 328 36.54 34.30 -62.66
CA GLN A 328 37.59 35.15 -63.23
C GLN A 328 38.84 34.29 -63.36
N GLY A 329 39.39 34.19 -64.59
CA GLY A 329 40.69 33.56 -64.79
C GLY A 329 41.72 34.23 -63.87
N GLY A 330 42.58 33.44 -63.23
CA GLY A 330 43.67 34.01 -62.45
C GLY A 330 44.54 34.92 -63.33
N THR A 331 45.16 35.93 -62.75
CA THR A 331 46.28 36.61 -63.41
C THR A 331 47.37 35.57 -63.65
N ALA A 332 47.70 35.35 -64.92
CA ALA A 332 48.78 34.47 -65.34
C ALA A 332 50.14 34.98 -64.86
#